data_AF-A0A1F6GL88-F1
#
_entry.id   AF-A0A1F6GL88-F1
#
_cell.length_a   1.000
_cell.length_b   1.000
_cell.length_c   1.000
_cell.angle_alpha   90.00
_cell.angle_beta   90.00
_cell.angle_gamma   90.00
#
_symmetry.space_group_name_H-M   'P 1'
#
loop_
_entity.id
_entity.type
_entity.pdbx_description
1 polymer ?
#
loop_
_entity_poly.entity_id
_entity_poly.type
_entity_poly.pdbx_seq_one_letter_code
_entity_poly.pdbx_strand_id
1 'polypeptide(L)'
;MEVHRQTCQLCGSHKMRNILARENGEPDKVFVQCADCHELVARYSLGRGGYFHAHKGFESYLRSMSRSGEMMSSKNIQADYQAIEEAARFRFKEIMRILAEENKED
;
A
#
# COMPACT_ATOMS: atom_id res chain seq x y z
N MET A 1 9.55 10.81 11.22
CA MET A 1 8.57 9.80 10.77
C MET A 1 8.75 8.61 11.68
N GLU A 2 7.67 8.10 12.26
CA GLU A 2 7.72 6.87 13.05
C GLU A 2 7.44 5.70 12.11
N VAL A 3 8.34 4.70 12.08
CA VAL A 3 8.24 3.55 11.18
C VAL A 3 8.24 2.28 12.01
N HIS A 4 7.22 1.45 11.81
CA HIS A 4 7.08 0.17 12.49
C HIS A 4 6.92 -0.95 11.48
N ARG A 5 7.56 -2.09 11.79
CA ARG A 5 7.29 -3.34 11.11
C ARG A 5 6.18 -4.07 11.85
N GLN A 6 5.20 -4.56 11.10
CA GLN A 6 4.05 -5.23 11.67
C GLN A 6 4.44 -6.60 12.24
N THR A 7 3.89 -6.93 13.41
CA THR A 7 4.15 -8.19 14.12
C THR A 7 2.83 -8.90 14.38
N CYS A 8 2.80 -10.21 14.17
CA CYS A 8 1.66 -11.04 14.54
C CYS A 8 1.55 -11.08 16.06
N GLN A 9 0.44 -10.60 16.60
CA GLN A 9 0.22 -10.56 18.05
C GLN A 9 -0.01 -11.96 18.65
N LEU A 10 -0.30 -12.97 17.82
CA LEU A 10 -0.49 -14.34 18.28
C LEU A 10 0.82 -15.14 18.34
N CYS A 11 1.63 -15.13 17.27
CA CYS A 11 2.82 -15.97 17.16
C CYS A 11 4.15 -15.21 17.12
N GLY A 12 4.14 -13.88 17.17
CA GLY A 12 5.34 -13.04 17.09
C GLY A 12 5.99 -12.94 15.72
N SER A 13 5.49 -13.64 14.70
CA SER A 13 6.05 -13.59 13.34
C SER A 13 5.91 -12.22 12.70
N HIS A 14 6.90 -11.83 11.90
CA HIS A 14 6.87 -10.64 11.05
C HIS A 14 6.55 -10.95 9.57
N LYS A 15 6.33 -12.23 9.22
CA LYS A 15 5.98 -12.62 7.86
C LYS A 15 4.49 -12.39 7.64
N MET A 16 4.17 -11.47 6.72
CA MET A 16 2.79 -11.05 6.45
C MET A 16 2.41 -11.27 4.98
N ARG A 17 1.12 -11.53 4.75
CA ARG A 17 0.47 -11.54 3.42
C ARG A 17 -0.57 -10.43 3.38
N ASN A 18 -0.41 -9.51 2.43
CA ASN A 18 -1.40 -8.45 2.21
C ASN A 18 -2.41 -8.93 1.16
N ILE A 19 -3.67 -9.06 1.57
CA ILE A 19 -4.80 -9.51 0.75
C ILE A 19 -5.66 -8.30 0.42
N LEU A 20 -5.68 -7.89 -0.85
CA LEU A 20 -6.45 -6.75 -1.31
C LEU A 20 -7.86 -7.18 -1.73
N ALA A 21 -8.87 -6.66 -1.03
CA ALA A 21 -10.28 -6.83 -1.34
C ALA A 21 -10.85 -5.55 -1.95
N ARG A 22 -11.60 -5.70 -3.05
CA ARG A 22 -12.25 -4.59 -3.76
C ARG A 22 -13.73 -4.88 -3.91
N GLU A 23 -14.55 -3.92 -3.53
CA GLU A 23 -16.01 -3.99 -3.56
C GLU A 23 -16.53 -2.74 -4.27
N ASN A 24 -17.53 -2.89 -5.14
CA ASN A 24 -18.07 -1.74 -5.87
C ASN A 24 -18.74 -0.77 -4.91
N GLY A 25 -18.38 0.52 -4.99
CA GLY A 25 -18.93 1.58 -4.14
C GLY A 25 -18.30 1.68 -2.76
N GLU A 26 -17.35 0.80 -2.43
CA GLU A 26 -16.65 0.77 -1.15
C GLU A 26 -15.16 1.09 -1.33
N PRO A 27 -14.49 1.66 -0.31
CA PRO A 27 -13.05 1.81 -0.34
C PRO A 27 -12.33 0.46 -0.45
N ASP A 28 -11.22 0.42 -1.21
CA ASP A 28 -10.33 -0.75 -1.26
C ASP A 28 -9.85 -1.10 0.16
N LYS A 29 -9.86 -2.39 0.52
CA LYS A 29 -9.47 -2.88 1.86
C LYS A 29 -8.26 -3.80 1.73
N VAL A 30 -7.29 -3.68 2.63
CA VAL A 30 -6.17 -4.63 2.75
C VAL A 30 -6.31 -5.40 4.06
N PHE A 31 -6.45 -6.70 3.95
CA PHE A 31 -6.41 -7.62 5.08
C PHE A 31 -5.00 -8.18 5.19
N VAL A 32 -4.38 -8.02 6.35
CA VAL A 32 -3.03 -8.53 6.62
C VAL A 32 -3.16 -9.84 7.37
N GLN A 33 -2.70 -10.91 6.74
CA GLN A 33 -2.65 -12.24 7.32
C GLN A 33 -1.21 -12.59 7.73
N CYS A 34 -1.02 -13.21 8.89
CA CYS A 34 0.26 -13.81 9.25
C CYS A 34 0.56 -15.00 8.32
N ALA A 35 1.74 -15.03 7.71
CA ALA A 35 2.12 -16.10 6.80
C ALA A 35 2.41 -17.43 7.53
N ASP A 36 2.76 -17.38 8.82
CA ASP A 36 3.16 -18.55 9.61
C ASP A 36 1.98 -19.19 10.37
N CYS A 37 1.10 -18.41 10.99
CA CYS A 37 -0.05 -18.93 11.76
C CYS A 37 -1.42 -18.68 11.10
N HIS A 38 -1.46 -18.00 9.95
CA HIS A 38 -2.67 -17.71 9.17
C HIS A 38 -3.73 -16.80 9.84
N GLU A 39 -3.43 -16.26 11.02
CA GLU A 39 -4.31 -15.32 11.70
C GLU A 39 -4.40 -13.95 11.04
N LEU A 40 -5.53 -13.29 11.27
CA LEU A 40 -5.74 -11.90 10.89
C LEU A 40 -4.94 -10.98 11.81
N VAL A 41 -4.06 -10.17 11.24
CA VAL A 41 -3.19 -9.25 12.00
C VAL A 41 -3.69 -7.81 11.93
N ALA A 42 -4.16 -7.35 10.78
CA ALA A 42 -4.73 -6.01 10.63
C ALA A 42 -5.70 -5.92 9.45
N ARG A 43 -6.50 -4.85 9.46
CA ARG A 43 -7.32 -4.41 8.33
C ARG A 43 -7.09 -2.92 8.09
N TYR A 44 -6.69 -2.57 6.87
CA TYR A 44 -6.60 -1.19 6.41
C TYR A 44 -7.75 -0.89 5.46
N SER A 45 -8.35 0.29 5.60
CA SER A 45 -9.23 0.87 4.59
C SER A 45 -8.45 1.93 3.85
N LEU A 46 -8.28 1.79 2.55
CA LEU A 46 -7.49 2.72 1.75
C LEU A 46 -8.35 3.92 1.36
N GLY A 47 -7.78 5.12 1.48
CA GLY A 47 -8.40 6.32 0.92
C GLY A 47 -8.50 6.25 -0.61
N ARG A 48 -9.27 7.17 -1.19
CA ARG A 48 -9.29 7.34 -2.65
C ARG A 48 -7.86 7.64 -3.15
N GLY A 49 -7.48 7.03 -4.27
CA GLY A 49 -6.11 7.09 -4.79
C GLY A 49 -5.03 6.45 -3.89
N GLY A 50 -5.39 5.89 -2.73
CA GLY A 50 -4.44 5.37 -1.74
C GLY A 50 -3.76 4.05 -2.13
N TYR A 51 -4.18 3.43 -3.23
CA TYR A 51 -3.60 2.20 -3.74
C TYR A 51 -2.83 2.43 -5.03
N PHE A 52 -1.53 2.13 -4.98
CA PHE A 52 -0.62 2.21 -6.12
C PHE A 52 0.08 0.87 -6.35
N HIS A 53 0.08 0.41 -7.60
CA HIS A 53 0.82 -0.77 -8.02
C HIS A 53 2.16 -0.37 -8.61
N ALA A 54 3.25 -0.57 -7.87
CA ALA A 54 4.59 -0.44 -8.42
C ALA A 54 4.77 -1.34 -9.66
N HIS A 55 5.45 -0.82 -10.70
CA HIS A 55 5.78 -1.54 -11.93
C HIS A 55 4.60 -1.95 -12.84
N LYS A 56 3.34 -1.61 -12.50
CA LYS A 56 2.19 -1.91 -13.37
C LYS A 56 1.87 -0.80 -14.39
N GLY A 57 2.56 0.33 -14.32
CA GLY A 57 2.47 1.41 -15.29
C GLY A 57 1.18 2.22 -15.22
N PHE A 58 1.09 3.20 -16.12
CA PHE A 58 0.00 4.18 -16.19
C PHE A 58 -1.40 3.56 -16.37
N GLU A 59 -1.52 2.55 -17.22
CA GLU A 59 -2.80 1.86 -17.47
C GLU A 59 -3.40 1.24 -16.19
N SER A 60 -2.55 0.70 -15.32
CA SER A 60 -3.01 0.16 -14.04
C SER A 60 -3.46 1.25 -13.08
N TYR A 61 -2.82 2.42 -13.14
CA TYR A 61 -3.21 3.60 -12.37
C TYR A 61 -4.56 4.16 -12.83
N LEU A 62 -4.79 4.29 -14.13
CA LEU A 62 -6.09 4.71 -14.69
C LEU A 62 -7.24 3.79 -14.25
N ARG A 63 -7.03 2.47 -14.28
CA ARG A 63 -8.01 1.50 -13.76
C ARG A 63 -8.24 1.64 -12.26
N SER A 64 -7.26 2.11 -11.49
CA SER A 64 -7.40 2.38 -10.06
C SER A 64 -8.34 3.56 -9.82
N MET A 65 -8.10 4.65 -10.55
CA MET A 65 -8.89 5.88 -10.47
C MET A 65 -10.35 5.67 -10.91
N SER A 66 -10.57 4.90 -11.98
CA SER A 66 -11.93 4.62 -12.44
C SER A 66 -12.77 3.87 -11.41
N ARG A 67 -12.13 3.03 -10.56
CA ARG A 67 -12.80 2.34 -9.46
C ARG A 67 -13.00 3.22 -8.22
N SER A 68 -12.07 4.13 -7.92
CA SER A 68 -12.18 5.03 -6.76
C SER A 68 -13.24 6.12 -6.93
N GLY A 69 -13.77 6.30 -8.14
CA GLY A 69 -14.78 7.32 -8.46
C GLY A 69 -14.22 8.75 -8.45
N GLU A 70 -12.90 8.90 -8.54
CA GLU A 70 -12.26 10.22 -8.61
C GLU A 70 -12.40 10.81 -10.01
N MET A 71 -13.23 11.85 -10.14
CA MET A 71 -13.14 12.78 -11.27
C MET A 71 -11.96 13.72 -11.07
N MET A 72 -10.76 13.28 -11.43
CA MET A 72 -9.62 14.18 -11.60
C MET A 72 -9.71 14.87 -12.96
N SER A 73 -9.31 16.14 -13.00
CA SER A 73 -9.16 16.88 -14.26
C SER A 73 -8.20 16.10 -15.17
N SER A 74 -8.70 15.66 -16.33
CA SER A 74 -7.95 14.86 -17.30
C SER A 74 -6.68 15.53 -17.83
N LYS A 75 -6.50 16.83 -17.56
CA LYS A 75 -5.36 17.61 -18.02
C LYS A 75 -4.01 17.22 -17.39
N ASN A 76 -3.99 16.61 -16.19
CA ASN A 76 -2.73 16.34 -15.47
C ASN A 76 -2.52 14.90 -14.99
N ILE A 77 -3.38 13.94 -15.37
CA ILE A 77 -3.33 12.57 -14.83
C ILE A 77 -1.98 11.87 -15.03
N GLN A 78 -1.31 12.12 -16.16
CA GLN A 78 0.02 11.59 -16.44
C GLN A 78 1.08 12.16 -15.47
N ALA A 79 1.02 13.46 -15.18
CA ALA A 79 1.92 14.10 -14.24
C ALA A 79 1.66 13.62 -12.81
N ASP A 80 0.38 13.43 -12.44
CA ASP A 80 -0.01 12.87 -11.14
C ASP A 80 0.54 11.44 -10.96
N TYR A 81 0.43 10.60 -12.01
CA TYR A 81 1.00 9.26 -12.00
C TYR A 81 2.52 9.29 -11.76
N GLN A 82 3.25 10.13 -12.51
CA GLN A 82 4.70 10.26 -12.37
C GLN A 82 5.09 10.73 -10.96
N ALA A 83 4.36 11.71 -10.43
CA ALA A 83 4.57 12.21 -9.08
C ALA A 83 4.33 11.11 -8.02
N ILE A 84 3.27 10.31 -8.16
CA ILE A 84 2.98 9.19 -7.25
C ILE A 84 4.07 8.12 -7.34
N GLU A 85 4.47 7.73 -8.55
CA GLU A 85 5.50 6.72 -8.76
C GLU A 85 6.85 7.14 -8.15
N GLU A 86 7.25 8.39 -8.37
CA GLU A 86 8.46 8.94 -7.80
C GLU A 86 8.39 9.06 -6.28
N ALA A 87 7.29 9.58 -5.75
CA ALA A 87 7.07 9.72 -4.32
C ALA A 87 7.07 8.34 -3.63
N ALA A 88 6.38 7.34 -4.18
CA ALA A 88 6.34 5.99 -3.64
C ALA A 88 7.75 5.37 -3.59
N ARG A 89 8.54 5.53 -4.67
CA ARG A 89 9.92 5.04 -4.73
C ARG A 89 10.83 5.73 -3.71
N PHE A 90 10.76 7.06 -3.61
CA PHE A 90 11.59 7.82 -2.67
C PHE A 90 11.23 7.48 -1.23
N ARG A 91 9.93 7.50 -0.89
CA ARG A 91 9.44 7.19 0.45
C ARG A 91 9.76 5.76 0.87
N PHE A 92 9.64 4.79 -0.04
CA PHE A 92 10.02 3.42 0.26
C PHE A 92 11.49 3.31 0.67
N LYS A 93 12.42 3.95 -0.08
CA LYS A 93 13.85 3.97 0.29
C LYS A 93 14.10 4.60 1.65
N GLU A 94 13.42 5.72 1.94
CA GLU A 94 13.51 6.40 3.24
C GLU A 94 13.01 5.51 4.39
N ILE A 95 11.87 4.85 4.22
CA ILE A 95 11.27 3.91 5.18
C ILE A 95 12.22 2.74 5.46
N MET A 96 12.79 2.14 4.41
CA MET A 96 13.75 1.03 4.57
C MET A 96 15.01 1.47 5.33
N ARG A 97 15.54 2.66 5.03
CA ARG A 97 16.69 3.21 5.78
C ARG A 97 16.39 3.34 7.27
N ILE A 98 15.21 3.83 7.63
CA ILE A 98 14.80 3.98 9.04
C ILE A 98 14.67 2.61 9.71
N LEU A 99 14.07 1.62 9.04
CA LEU A 99 13.99 0.26 9.59
C LEU A 99 15.36 -0.37 9.82
N ALA A 100 16.32 -0.16 8.91
CA ALA A 100 17.70 -0.63 9.06
C ALA A 100 18.41 0.05 10.24
N GLU A 101 18.30 1.38 10.37
CA GLU A 101 18.89 2.14 11.47
C GLU A 101 18.34 1.74 12.84
N GLU A 102 17.07 1.32 12.89
CA GLU A 102 16.40 0.85 14.10
C GLU A 102 16.57 -0.66 14.35
N ASN A 103 17.29 -1.39 13.50
CA ASN A 103 17.44 -2.86 13.53
C ASN A 103 16.09 -3.61 13.51
N LYS A 104 15.14 -3.13 12.71
CA LYS A 104 13.77 -3.68 12.58
C LYS A 104 13.51 -4.34 11.22
N GLU A 105 14.55 -4.76 10.48
CA GLU A 105 14.38 -5.41 9.17
C GLU A 105 13.96 -6.89 9.25
N ASP A 106 14.32 -7.60 10.34
CA ASP A 106 14.21 -9.07 10.47
C ASP A 106 13.14 -9.57 11.44
#